data_AF-A0A8S2TT91-F1
#
_entry.id   AF-A0A8S2TT91-F1
#
_cell.length_a   1.000
_cell.length_b   1.000
_cell.length_c   1.000
_cell.angle_alpha   90.00
_cell.angle_beta   90.00
_cell.angle_gamma   90.00
#
_symmetry.space_group_name_H-M   'P 1'
#
loop_
_entity.id
_entity.type
_entity.pdbx_description
1 polymer ?
#
loop_
_entity_poly.entity_id
_entity_poly.type
_entity_poly.pdbx_seq_one_letter_code
_entity_poly.pdbx_strand_id
1 'polypeptide(L)'
;YDYVLRDLFLWAILMNRTDIAKVLLCFMKYRICPALIATKILKEYYKEADYGHLQDGYLENAKYFEQYAINCLDKADDYSTELACEIILQQNELYGYVTCLQVYLI
;
A
#
# COMPACT_ATOMS: atom_id res chain seq x y z
N TYR A 1 -17.15 8.13 1.88
CA TYR A 1 -16.63 7.61 0.60
C TYR A 1 -15.29 6.90 0.78
N ASP A 2 -14.38 7.41 1.62
CA ASP A 2 -13.05 6.81 1.81
C ASP A 2 -13.05 5.35 2.29
N TYR A 3 -13.98 4.97 3.17
CA TYR A 3 -14.16 3.57 3.63
C TYR A 3 -14.53 2.61 2.48
N VAL A 4 -15.40 3.02 1.56
CA VAL A 4 -15.83 2.19 0.42
C VAL A 4 -14.67 1.99 -0.55
N LEU A 5 -13.91 3.05 -0.81
CA LEU A 5 -12.74 2.97 -1.69
C LEU A 5 -11.64 2.11 -1.08
N ARG A 6 -11.42 2.21 0.24
CA ARG A 6 -10.54 1.33 1.01
C ARG A 6 -10.93 -0.13 0.86
N ASP A 7 -12.20 -0.45 1.09
CA ASP A 7 -12.68 -1.83 1.07
C ASP A 7 -12.61 -2.42 -0.34
N LEU A 8 -12.92 -1.63 -1.37
CA LEU A 8 -12.80 -2.05 -2.77
C LEU A 8 -11.34 -2.28 -3.18
N PHE A 9 -10.41 -1.46 -2.69
CA PHE A 9 -8.98 -1.65 -2.90
C PHE A 9 -8.46 -2.92 -2.22
N LEU A 10 -8.83 -3.13 -0.95
CA LEU A 10 -8.46 -4.35 -0.24
C LEU A 10 -9.01 -5.59 -0.94
N TRP A 11 -10.28 -5.55 -1.36
CA TRP A 11 -10.88 -6.61 -2.17
C TRP A 11 -10.08 -6.86 -3.46
N ALA A 12 -9.67 -5.81 -4.18
CA ALA A 12 -8.88 -5.94 -5.39
C ALA A 12 -7.51 -6.59 -5.14
N ILE A 13 -6.83 -6.24 -4.04
CA ILE A 13 -5.55 -6.87 -3.66
C ILE A 13 -5.75 -8.35 -3.28
N LEU A 14 -6.74 -8.65 -2.43
CA LEU A 14 -7.03 -10.02 -1.99
C LEU A 14 -7.44 -10.94 -3.15
N MET A 15 -8.13 -10.41 -4.16
CA MET A 15 -8.54 -11.15 -5.37
C MET A 15 -7.47 -11.18 -6.48
N ASN A 16 -6.24 -10.70 -6.19
CA ASN A 16 -5.15 -10.56 -7.15
C ASN A 16 -5.55 -9.79 -8.44
N ARG A 17 -6.37 -8.74 -8.28
CA ARG A 17 -6.77 -7.80 -9.35
C ARG A 17 -5.92 -6.54 -9.23
N THR A 18 -4.61 -6.68 -9.39
CA THR A 18 -3.63 -5.62 -9.08
C THR A 18 -3.78 -4.39 -9.98
N ASP A 19 -4.17 -4.55 -11.23
CA ASP A 19 -4.41 -3.39 -12.11
C ASP A 19 -5.60 -2.54 -11.66
N ILE A 20 -6.66 -3.18 -11.14
CA ILE A 20 -7.78 -2.47 -10.53
C ILE A 20 -7.30 -1.76 -9.26
N ALA A 21 -6.52 -2.44 -8.42
CA ALA A 21 -5.97 -1.84 -7.21
C ALA A 21 -5.10 -0.60 -7.50
N LYS A 22 -4.28 -0.63 -8.55
CA LYS A 22 -3.47 0.52 -9.01
C LYS A 22 -4.35 1.72 -9.37
N VAL A 23 -5.45 1.49 -10.08
CA VAL A 23 -6.40 2.55 -10.45
C VAL A 23 -7.11 3.11 -9.22
N LEU A 24 -7.58 2.25 -8.32
CA LEU A 24 -8.27 2.66 -7.09
C LEU A 24 -7.36 3.51 -6.19
N LEU A 25 -6.08 3.16 -6.12
CA LEU A 25 -5.08 3.91 -5.34
C LEU A 25 -4.96 5.37 -5.79
N CYS A 26 -5.11 5.65 -7.09
CA CYS A 26 -5.10 7.03 -7.61
C CYS A 26 -6.26 7.89 -7.09
N PHE A 27 -7.38 7.29 -6.69
CA PHE A 27 -8.53 8.01 -6.15
C PHE A 27 -8.49 8.16 -4.62
N MET A 28 -7.55 7.50 -3.94
CA MET A 28 -7.46 7.57 -2.48
C MET A 28 -6.84 8.88 -2.02
N LYS A 29 -7.36 9.40 -0.91
CA LYS A 29 -6.81 10.58 -0.21
C LYS A 29 -5.47 10.27 0.46
N TYR A 30 -5.39 9.13 1.18
CA TYR A 30 -4.18 8.66 1.84
C TYR A 30 -3.63 7.48 1.06
N ARG A 31 -2.63 7.69 0.18
CA ARG A 31 -2.18 6.65 -0.77
C ARG A 31 -1.00 5.82 -0.26
N ILE A 32 -0.19 6.37 0.65
CA ILE A 32 1.03 5.72 1.18
C ILE A 32 0.66 4.48 2.01
N CYS A 33 -0.19 4.64 3.03
CA CYS A 33 -0.61 3.53 3.89
C CYS A 33 -1.27 2.36 3.11
N PRO A 34 -2.27 2.56 2.22
CA PRO A 34 -2.81 1.47 1.40
C PRO A 34 -1.76 0.79 0.51
N ALA A 35 -0.83 1.56 -0.06
CA ALA A 35 0.26 0.99 -0.87
C ALA A 35 1.14 0.06 -0.02
N LEU A 36 1.52 0.48 1.19
CA LEU A 36 2.29 -0.36 2.12
C LEU A 36 1.51 -1.61 2.55
N ILE A 37 0.21 -1.49 2.82
CA ILE A 37 -0.65 -2.64 3.13
C ILE A 37 -0.68 -3.63 1.96
N ALA A 38 -0.85 -3.13 0.72
CA ALA A 38 -0.81 -3.98 -0.47
C ALA A 38 0.53 -4.70 -0.62
N THR A 39 1.65 -3.99 -0.42
CA THR A 39 2.99 -4.58 -0.40
C THR A 39 3.09 -5.72 0.61
N LYS A 40 2.57 -5.51 1.83
CA LYS A 40 2.61 -6.52 2.88
C LYS A 40 1.80 -7.76 2.50
N ILE A 41 0.55 -7.60 2.09
CA ILE A 41 -0.32 -8.71 1.70
C ILE A 41 0.31 -9.51 0.55
N LEU A 42 0.83 -8.83 -0.47
CA LEU A 42 1.45 -9.49 -1.62
C LEU A 42 2.77 -10.20 -1.24
N LYS A 43 3.55 -9.67 -0.29
CA LYS A 43 4.73 -10.36 0.26
C LYS A 43 4.34 -11.61 1.05
N GLU A 44 3.22 -11.61 1.77
CA GLU A 44 2.71 -12.82 2.42
C GLU A 44 2.20 -13.84 1.39
N TYR A 45 1.47 -13.41 0.36
CA TYR A 45 1.06 -14.30 -0.74
C TYR A 45 2.24 -14.91 -1.49
N TYR A 46 3.32 -14.15 -1.67
CA TYR A 46 4.57 -14.67 -2.25
C TYR A 46 5.18 -15.82 -1.42
N LYS A 47 5.12 -15.76 -0.08
CA LYS A 47 5.66 -16.80 0.81
C LYS A 47 4.82 -18.08 0.76
N GLU A 48 3.51 -17.94 0.66
CA GLU A 48 2.54 -19.06 0.65
C GLU A 48 2.33 -19.67 -0.75
N ALA A 49 2.74 -18.98 -1.82
CA ALA A 49 2.57 -19.44 -3.18
C ALA A 49 3.54 -20.57 -3.54
N ASP A 50 3.02 -21.63 -4.18
CA ASP A 50 3.85 -22.63 -4.85
C ASP A 50 4.67 -21.98 -5.97
N TYR A 51 5.92 -22.44 -6.12
CA TYR A 51 6.88 -21.92 -7.09
C TYR A 51 6.28 -21.84 -8.50
N GLY A 52 6.42 -20.67 -9.16
CA GLY A 52 6.00 -20.45 -10.54
C GLY A 52 5.56 -19.03 -10.83
N HIS A 53 4.92 -18.82 -11.99
CA HIS A 53 4.53 -17.50 -12.49
C HIS A 53 3.62 -16.68 -11.55
N LEU A 54 2.83 -17.34 -10.70
CA LEU A 54 2.01 -16.69 -9.67
C LEU A 54 2.87 -16.03 -8.58
N GLN A 55 3.92 -16.73 -8.14
CA GLN A 55 4.86 -16.25 -7.13
C GLN A 55 5.64 -15.03 -7.66
N ASP A 56 6.17 -15.11 -8.88
CA ASP A 56 6.86 -13.98 -9.53
C ASP A 56 5.94 -12.74 -9.65
N GLY A 57 4.68 -12.97 -10.03
CA GLY A 57 3.67 -11.92 -10.13
C GLY A 57 3.36 -11.24 -8.79
N TYR A 58 3.28 -11.98 -7.69
CA TYR A 58 3.09 -11.37 -6.36
C TYR A 58 4.27 -10.49 -5.96
N LEU A 59 5.50 -10.96 -6.19
CA LEU A 59 6.70 -10.19 -5.87
C LEU A 59 6.82 -8.92 -6.70
N GLU A 60 6.55 -9.00 -8.01
CA GLU A 60 6.58 -7.84 -8.90
C GLU A 60 5.55 -6.78 -8.47
N ASN A 61 4.31 -7.22 -8.20
CA ASN A 61 3.27 -6.30 -7.73
C ASN A 61 3.59 -5.72 -6.35
N ALA A 62 4.17 -6.49 -5.44
CA ALA A 62 4.62 -5.98 -4.14
C ALA A 62 5.67 -4.88 -4.30
N LYS A 63 6.67 -5.10 -5.17
CA LYS A 63 7.71 -4.09 -5.48
C LYS A 63 7.10 -2.82 -6.08
N TYR A 64 6.08 -2.96 -6.93
CA TYR A 64 5.38 -1.81 -7.49
C TYR A 64 4.75 -0.93 -6.40
N PHE A 65 3.99 -1.52 -5.47
CA PHE A 65 3.32 -0.75 -4.41
C PHE A 65 4.32 -0.18 -3.39
N GLU A 66 5.41 -0.90 -3.12
CA GLU A 66 6.51 -0.41 -2.28
C GLU A 66 7.17 0.82 -2.91
N GLN A 67 7.55 0.73 -4.19
CA GLN A 67 8.13 1.86 -4.91
C GLN A 67 7.15 3.03 -5.02
N TYR A 68 5.85 2.75 -5.18
CA TYR A 68 4.83 3.78 -5.18
C TYR A 68 4.81 4.55 -3.85
N ALA A 69 4.86 3.84 -2.72
CA ALA A 69 4.89 4.46 -1.39
C ALA A 69 6.15 5.31 -1.19
N ILE A 70 7.32 4.79 -1.59
CA ILE A 70 8.61 5.51 -1.54
C ILE A 70 8.52 6.79 -2.38
N ASN A 71 8.11 6.69 -3.65
CA ASN A 71 8.01 7.85 -4.53
C ASN A 71 7.01 8.90 -4.01
N CYS A 72 5.95 8.50 -3.31
CA CYS A 72 5.02 9.43 -2.67
C CYS A 72 5.67 10.13 -1.48
N LEU A 73 6.49 9.41 -0.71
CA LEU A 73 7.19 9.96 0.43
C LEU A 73 8.31 10.92 0.00
N ASP A 74 9.11 10.54 -0.99
CA ASP A 74 10.19 11.39 -1.53
C ASP A 74 9.62 12.74 -2.01
N LYS A 75 8.48 12.72 -2.70
CA LYS A 75 7.78 13.94 -3.12
C LYS A 75 7.23 14.76 -1.94
N ALA A 76 6.84 14.11 -0.85
CA ALA A 76 6.40 14.81 0.35
C ALA A 76 7.60 15.45 1.07
N ASP A 77 8.73 14.76 1.11
CA ASP A 77 9.99 15.24 1.71
C ASP A 77 10.57 16.43 0.93
N ASP A 78 10.57 16.36 -0.41
CA ASP A 78 10.94 17.46 -1.30
C ASP A 78 10.11 18.74 -1.04
N TYR A 79 8.86 18.59 -0.62
CA TYR A 79 7.97 19.71 -0.29
C TYR A 79 8.20 20.22 1.15
N SER A 80 8.23 19.30 2.12
CA SER A 80 8.50 19.59 3.53
C SER A 80 8.74 18.28 4.30
N THR A 81 9.96 18.13 4.81
CA THR A 81 10.34 17.00 5.67
C THR A 81 9.47 16.86 6.92
N GLU A 82 8.98 17.98 7.48
CA GLU A 82 8.09 17.96 8.64
C GLU A 82 6.72 17.36 8.30
N LEU A 83 6.15 17.75 7.15
CA LEU A 83 4.90 17.16 6.66
C LEU A 83 5.06 15.69 6.28
N ALA A 84 6.19 15.31 5.70
CA ALA A 84 6.50 13.91 5.40
C ALA A 84 6.55 13.06 6.69
N CYS A 85 7.19 13.58 7.74
CA CYS A 85 7.22 12.95 9.06
C CYS A 85 5.82 12.85 9.67
N GLU A 86 5.02 13.91 9.61
CA GLU A 86 3.63 13.89 10.08
C GLU A 86 2.80 12.83 9.34
N ILE A 87 2.91 12.73 8.02
CA ILE A 87 2.15 11.76 7.22
C ILE A 87 2.50 10.31 7.60
N ILE A 88 3.78 10.04 7.90
CA ILE A 88 4.23 8.71 8.34
C ILE A 88 3.70 8.37 9.74
N LEU A 89 3.72 9.35 10.64
CA LEU A 89 3.34 9.20 12.04
C LEU A 89 1.83 9.34 12.27
N GLN A 90 1.10 9.86 11.29
CA GLN A 90 -0.34 10.06 11.37
C GLN A 90 -1.04 8.71 11.50
N GLN A 91 -1.87 8.60 12.54
CA GLN A 91 -2.73 7.44 12.73
C GLN A 91 -3.80 7.44 11.64
N ASN A 92 -3.86 6.36 10.88
CA ASN A 92 -4.83 6.24 9.81
C ASN A 92 -6.11 5.61 10.36
N GLU A 93 -7.12 6.46 10.63
CA GLU A 93 -8.43 6.03 11.13
C GLU A 93 -9.11 5.02 10.19
N LEU A 94 -8.78 5.06 8.90
CA LEU A 94 -9.30 4.13 7.90
C LEU A 94 -8.70 2.72 8.05
N TYR A 95 -7.60 2.54 8.77
CA TYR A 95 -6.98 1.21 8.94
C TYR A 95 -6.88 0.80 10.41
N GLY A 96 -7.75 1.35 11.27
CA GLY A 96 -7.80 1.01 12.69
C GLY A 96 -6.80 1.80 13.54
N TYR A 97 -6.52 3.05 13.17
CA TYR A 97 -5.61 3.96 13.87
C TYR A 97 -4.13 3.50 13.87
N VAL A 98 -3.75 2.66 12.91
CA VAL A 98 -2.34 2.28 12.70
C VAL A 98 -1.59 3.38 11.95
N THR A 99 -0.33 3.59 12.29
CA THR A 99 0.55 4.51 11.56
C THR A 99 1.16 3.80 10.33
N CYS A 100 1.53 4.55 9.29
CA CYS A 100 2.19 3.94 8.13
C CYS A 100 3.53 3.29 8.53
N LEU A 101 4.19 3.77 9.59
CA LEU A 101 5.40 3.18 10.17
C LEU A 101 5.13 1.81 10.81
N GLN A 102 4.01 1.65 11.52
CA GLN A 102 3.61 0.35 12.09
C GLN A 102 3.29 -0.66 10.98
N VAL A 103 2.61 -0.23 9.92
CA VAL A 103 2.30 -1.09 8.76
C VAL A 103 3.57 -1.56 8.05
N TYR A 104 4.60 -0.72 7.98
CA TYR A 104 5.89 -1.09 7.38
C TYR A 104 6.70 -2.07 8.25
N LEU A 105 6.69 -1.87 9.57
CA LEU A 105 7.51 -2.65 10.51
C LEU A 105 6.92 -4.01 10.90
N ILE A 106 5.60 -4.17 10.85
CA ILE A 106 4.90 -5.44 11.12
C ILE A 106 4.99 -6.33 9.89
#